data_AF-A0A813GAR5-F1
#
_entry.id   AF-A0A813GAR5-F1
#
_cell.length_a   1.000
_cell.length_b   1.000
_cell.length_c   1.000
_cell.angle_alpha   90.00
_cell.angle_beta   90.00
_cell.angle_gamma   90.00
#
_symmetry.space_group_name_H-M   'P 1'
#
loop_
_entity.id
_entity.type
_entity.pdbx_description
1 polymer ?
#
loop_
_entity_poly.entity_id
_entity_poly.type
_entity_poly.pdbx_seq_one_letter_code
_entity_poly.pdbx_strand_id
1 'polypeptide(L)'
;MASQGVSVASLLQFWARLGPKGDMMLHYDPQRSSTTDVVRQAMIPLSRLPGQGGQSLAALLRPGRSPMRSRNVLPETMVTHSWANKFLHLVAAVVADALKEDYFGEVAQIMTTV
;
A
#
# COMPACT_ATOMS: atom_id res chain seq x y z
N MET A 1 7.15 16.07 2.64
CA MET A 1 7.28 15.82 4.10
C MET A 1 6.78 14.41 4.38
N ALA A 2 7.67 13.44 4.61
CA ALA A 2 7.32 12.04 4.85
C ALA A 2 8.09 11.56 6.09
N SER A 3 7.55 11.80 7.28
CA SER A 3 8.12 11.34 8.54
C SER A 3 7.66 9.93 8.93
N GLN A 4 6.86 9.29 8.09
CA GLN A 4 6.25 7.98 8.34
C GLN A 4 6.49 7.06 7.14
N GLY A 5 7.39 6.10 7.31
CA GLY A 5 7.64 5.02 6.38
C GLY A 5 6.64 3.87 6.55
N VAL A 6 6.52 3.05 5.51
CA VAL A 6 5.74 1.81 5.49
C VAL A 6 6.67 0.67 5.09
N SER A 7 6.57 -0.48 5.76
CA SER A 7 7.35 -1.65 5.37
C SER A 7 6.76 -2.33 4.14
N VAL A 8 7.61 -2.93 3.30
CA VAL A 8 7.15 -3.68 2.11
C VAL A 8 6.25 -4.84 2.50
N ALA A 9 6.54 -5.52 3.62
CA ALA A 9 5.69 -6.57 4.16
C ALA A 9 4.28 -6.05 4.51
N SER A 10 4.17 -4.89 5.15
CA SER A 10 2.87 -4.28 5.46
C SER A 10 2.11 -3.88 4.20
N LEU A 11 2.81 -3.40 3.16
CA LEU A 11 2.21 -3.07 1.87
C LEU A 11 1.67 -4.31 1.15
N LEU A 12 2.44 -5.41 1.14
CA LEU A 12 2.01 -6.68 0.56
C LEU A 12 0.83 -7.31 1.33
N GLN A 13 0.83 -7.24 2.66
CA GLN A 13 -0.31 -7.67 3.47
C GLN A 13 -1.57 -6.86 3.18
N PHE A 14 -1.44 -5.54 2.96
CA PHE A 14 -2.56 -4.71 2.53
C PHE A 14 -3.03 -5.09 1.13
N TRP A 15 -2.09 -5.31 0.19
CA TRP A 15 -2.43 -5.71 -1.18
C TRP A 15 -3.16 -7.07 -1.21
N ALA A 16 -2.75 -8.03 -0.38
CA ALA A 16 -3.40 -9.35 -0.27
C ALA A 16 -4.85 -9.29 0.25
N ARG A 17 -5.25 -8.18 0.88
CA ARG A 17 -6.62 -7.94 1.34
C ARG A 17 -7.52 -7.33 0.27
N LEU A 18 -6.96 -6.88 -0.86
CA LEU A 18 -7.72 -6.30 -1.97
C LEU A 18 -8.29 -7.37 -2.90
N GLY A 19 -9.49 -7.12 -3.41
CA GLY A 19 -10.11 -7.95 -4.45
C GLY A 19 -11.03 -9.05 -3.93
N PRO A 20 -11.47 -9.95 -4.81
CA PRO A 20 -12.54 -10.91 -4.50
C PRO A 20 -12.13 -11.99 -3.49
N LYS A 21 -10.84 -12.25 -3.32
CA LYS A 21 -10.29 -13.17 -2.31
C LYS A 21 -10.03 -12.47 -0.96
N GLY A 22 -10.10 -11.14 -0.93
CA GLY A 22 -9.83 -10.33 0.25
C GLY A 22 -11.10 -9.80 0.91
N ASP A 23 -10.91 -9.00 1.97
CA ASP A 23 -11.99 -8.36 2.72
C ASP A 23 -12.21 -6.89 2.33
N MET A 24 -11.49 -6.41 1.30
CA MET A 24 -11.47 -5.01 0.89
C MET A 24 -11.58 -4.83 -0.62
N MET A 25 -12.36 -3.84 -1.04
CA MET A 25 -12.55 -3.47 -2.46
C MET A 25 -12.77 -4.72 -3.35
N LEU A 26 -13.91 -5.40 -3.16
CA LEU A 26 -14.22 -6.70 -3.79
C LEU A 26 -14.06 -6.72 -5.32
N HIS A 27 -14.26 -5.58 -5.97
CA HIS A 27 -14.12 -5.39 -7.42
C HIS A 27 -12.73 -4.90 -7.85
N TYR A 28 -11.73 -4.96 -6.96
CA TYR A 28 -10.35 -4.60 -7.29
C TYR A 28 -9.84 -5.49 -8.41
N ASP A 29 -9.34 -4.85 -9.46
CA ASP A 29 -8.72 -5.48 -10.61
C ASP A 29 -7.32 -4.87 -10.78
N PRO A 30 -6.24 -5.63 -10.61
CA PRO A 30 -4.87 -5.12 -10.72
C PRO A 30 -4.55 -4.53 -12.10
N GLN A 31 -5.30 -4.88 -13.14
CA GLN A 31 -5.14 -4.35 -14.50
C GLN A 31 -5.93 -3.07 -14.77
N ARG A 32 -6.92 -2.73 -13.93
CA ARG A 32 -7.82 -1.58 -14.16
C ARG A 32 -7.87 -0.59 -13.00
N SER A 33 -7.78 -1.06 -11.76
CA SER A 33 -7.91 -0.23 -10.56
C SER A 33 -6.71 0.69 -10.37
N SER A 34 -7.00 1.99 -10.32
CA SER A 34 -6.00 3.01 -10.07
C SER A 34 -5.67 3.12 -8.58
N THR A 35 -4.56 3.79 -8.28
CA THR A 35 -4.22 4.17 -6.91
C THR A 35 -5.32 5.05 -6.29
N THR A 36 -5.97 5.91 -7.09
CA THR A 36 -7.12 6.71 -6.63
C THR A 36 -8.27 5.85 -6.14
N ASP A 37 -8.60 4.78 -6.88
CA ASP A 37 -9.70 3.88 -6.52
C ASP A 37 -9.40 3.16 -5.20
N VAL A 38 -8.19 2.61 -5.07
CA VAL A 38 -7.75 1.94 -3.84
C VAL A 38 -7.71 2.91 -2.67
N VAL A 39 -7.23 4.13 -2.88
CA VAL A 39 -7.21 5.16 -1.83
C VAL A 39 -8.62 5.46 -1.34
N ARG A 40 -9.57 5.70 -2.25
CA ARG A 40 -10.93 6.10 -1.91
C ARG A 40 -11.80 4.97 -1.38
N GLN A 41 -11.63 3.76 -1.91
CA GLN A 41 -12.51 2.62 -1.60
C GLN A 41 -11.96 1.70 -0.52
N ALA A 42 -10.64 1.71 -0.28
CA ALA A 42 -10.01 0.88 0.74
C ALA A 42 -9.31 1.73 1.82
N MET A 43 -8.38 2.61 1.45
CA MET A 43 -7.50 3.27 2.43
C MET A 43 -8.22 4.33 3.28
N ILE A 44 -9.07 5.17 2.69
CA ILE A 44 -9.84 6.19 3.42
C ILE A 44 -10.86 5.54 4.36
N PRO A 45 -11.68 4.56 3.92
CA PRO A 45 -12.61 3.87 4.82
C PRO A 45 -11.90 3.21 6.02
N LEU A 46 -10.73 2.59 5.83
CA LEU A 46 -9.97 2.01 6.94
C LEU A 46 -9.38 3.03 7.91
N SER A 47 -8.95 4.17 7.39
CA SER A 47 -8.24 5.18 8.20
C SER A 47 -9.18 6.14 8.90
N ARG A 48 -10.48 5.98 8.69
CA ARG A 48 -11.52 6.79 9.30
C ARG A 48 -11.84 6.24 10.70
N LEU A 49 -11.50 7.02 11.72
CA LEU A 49 -11.93 6.75 13.09
C LEU A 49 -13.33 7.33 13.35
N PRO A 50 -14.18 6.70 14.18
CA PRO A 50 -15.44 7.30 14.61
C PRO A 50 -15.18 8.61 15.37
N GLY A 51 -15.69 9.74 14.87
CA GLY A 51 -15.56 11.04 15.53
C GLY A 51 -14.20 11.75 15.40
N GLN A 52 -13.24 11.17 14.68
CA GLN A 52 -11.98 11.83 14.30
C GLN A 52 -11.80 11.77 12.77
N GLY A 53 -11.03 12.69 12.20
CA GLY A 53 -10.75 12.72 10.75
C GLY A 53 -10.02 11.48 10.23
N GLY A 54 -9.64 11.49 8.95
CA GLY A 54 -8.85 10.40 8.35
C GLY A 54 -7.40 10.39 8.84
N GLN A 55 -6.89 9.21 9.19
CA GLN A 55 -5.46 8.99 9.48
C GLN A 55 -4.66 8.68 8.21
N SER A 56 -3.33 8.85 8.26
CA SER A 56 -2.45 8.36 7.19
C SER A 56 -2.44 6.83 7.15
N LEU A 57 -2.29 6.23 5.96
CA LEU A 57 -2.12 4.77 5.83
C LEU A 57 -0.91 4.25 6.61
N ALA A 58 0.18 5.04 6.67
CA ALA A 58 1.35 4.71 7.46
C ALA A 58 1.04 4.61 8.97
N ALA A 59 0.04 5.35 9.48
CA ALA A 59 -0.44 5.17 10.85
C ALA A 59 -1.19 3.84 11.04
N LEU A 60 -1.91 3.37 10.03
CA LEU A 60 -2.60 2.07 10.07
C LEU A 60 -1.66 0.88 9.93
N LEU A 61 -0.69 0.97 9.01
CA LEU A 61 0.20 -0.14 8.65
C LEU A 61 1.39 -0.31 9.62
N ARG A 62 1.49 0.52 10.66
CA ARG A 62 2.52 0.40 11.70
C ARG A 62 2.32 -0.89 12.51
N PRO A 63 3.29 -1.81 12.52
CA PRO A 63 3.21 -2.99 13.38
C PRO A 63 3.29 -2.58 14.85
N GLY A 64 2.36 -3.08 15.67
CA GLY A 64 2.33 -2.83 17.11
C GLY A 64 1.69 -1.50 17.52
N ARG A 65 0.35 -1.49 17.65
CA ARG A 65 -0.43 -0.47 18.39
C ARG A 65 -0.17 -0.47 19.90
N SER A 66 0.98 -0.96 20.36
CA SER A 66 1.35 -0.89 21.76
C SER A 66 2.07 0.44 21.99
N PRO A 67 1.60 1.31 22.90
CA PRO A 67 2.19 2.63 23.16
C PRO A 67 3.67 2.56 23.61
N MET A 68 4.18 1.37 23.91
CA MET A 68 5.53 1.14 24.41
C MET A 68 6.57 0.79 23.31
N ARG A 69 6.16 0.49 22.07
CA ARG A 69 7.08 0.09 20.98
C ARG A 69 6.71 0.66 19.61
N SER A 70 6.16 1.88 19.56
CA SER A 70 6.00 2.58 18.28
C SER A 70 7.38 3.02 17.77
N ARG A 71 8.08 2.12 17.09
CA ARG A 71 9.33 2.44 16.41
C ARG A 71 8.94 3.31 15.22
N ASN A 72 9.28 4.59 15.25
CA ASN A 72 9.15 5.45 14.07
C ASN A 72 9.96 4.79 12.95
N VAL A 73 9.27 4.23 11.95
CA VAL A 73 9.91 3.73 10.74
C VAL A 73 10.19 4.95 9.90
N LEU A 74 11.45 5.38 9.88
CA LEU A 74 11.89 6.42 8.96
C LEU A 74 11.93 5.80 7.56
N PRO A 75 11.42 6.50 6.53
CA PRO A 75 11.53 6.00 5.16
C PRO A 75 12.99 6.02 4.72
N GLU A 76 13.47 4.89 4.19
CA GLU A 76 14.81 4.77 3.60
C GLU A 76 14.82 5.20 2.12
N THR A 77 13.69 4.97 1.42
CA THR A 77 13.51 5.28 0.00
C THR A 77 12.21 6.04 -0.23
N MET A 78 12.22 7.00 -1.17
CA MET A 78 11.02 7.69 -1.63
C MET A 78 10.60 7.16 -2.99
N VAL A 79 9.37 6.67 -3.11
CA VAL A 79 8.80 6.21 -4.38
C VAL A 79 7.80 7.24 -4.90
N THR A 80 8.11 7.83 -6.06
CA THR A 80 7.23 8.79 -6.74
C THR A 80 6.20 8.03 -7.58
N HIS A 81 4.92 8.32 -7.38
CA HIS A 81 3.83 7.75 -8.18
C HIS A 81 2.72 8.78 -8.41
N SER A 82 1.91 8.55 -9.44
CA SER A 82 0.70 9.33 -9.70
C SER A 82 -0.53 8.56 -9.26
N TRP A 83 -1.50 9.27 -8.68
CA TRP A 83 -2.77 8.68 -8.25
C TRP A 83 -3.61 8.15 -9.43
N ALA A 84 -3.37 8.63 -10.64
CA ALA A 84 -4.01 8.15 -11.86
C ALA A 84 -3.45 6.79 -12.35
N ASN A 85 -2.26 6.39 -11.89
CA ASN A 85 -1.64 5.14 -12.31
C ASN A 85 -2.22 3.93 -11.57
N LYS A 86 -2.09 2.75 -12.17
CA LYS A 86 -2.49 1.47 -11.58
C LYS A 86 -1.83 1.28 -10.22
N PHE A 87 -2.61 0.87 -9.22
CA PHE A 87 -2.07 0.59 -7.88
C PHE A 87 -1.04 -0.54 -7.91
N LEU A 88 -1.25 -1.53 -8.80
CA LEU A 88 -0.30 -2.61 -9.06
C LEU A 88 1.12 -2.08 -9.36
N HIS A 89 1.25 -1.04 -10.18
CA HIS A 89 2.57 -0.52 -10.56
C HIS A 89 3.29 0.11 -9.36
N LEU A 90 2.56 0.74 -8.44
CA LEU A 90 3.13 1.25 -7.20
C LEU A 90 3.65 0.09 -6.33
N VAL A 91 2.85 -0.96 -6.14
CA VAL A 91 3.29 -2.12 -5.34
C VAL A 91 4.47 -2.81 -5.99
N ALA A 92 4.42 -3.05 -7.30
CA ALA A 92 5.51 -3.65 -8.06
C ALA A 92 6.82 -2.83 -7.97
N ALA A 93 6.73 -1.49 -8.02
CA ALA A 93 7.91 -0.62 -7.87
C ALA A 93 8.55 -0.73 -6.49
N VAL A 94 7.74 -0.76 -5.42
CA VAL A 94 8.24 -0.94 -4.05
C VAL A 94 8.85 -2.34 -3.86
N VAL A 95 8.26 -3.37 -4.46
CA VAL A 95 8.79 -4.75 -4.38
C VAL A 95 10.08 -4.89 -5.19
N ALA A 96 10.15 -4.31 -6.39
CA ALA A 96 11.36 -4.32 -7.21
C ALA A 96 12.54 -3.63 -6.48
N ASP A 97 12.30 -2.47 -5.86
CA ASP A 97 13.29 -1.79 -5.02
C ASP A 97 13.79 -2.69 -3.87
N ALA A 98 12.88 -3.39 -3.19
CA ALA A 98 13.24 -4.31 -2.11
C ALA A 98 14.00 -5.57 -2.58
N LEU A 99 13.73 -6.04 -3.80
CA LEU A 99 14.44 -7.15 -4.44
C LEU A 99 15.75 -6.71 -5.11
N LYS A 100 16.04 -5.40 -5.17
CA LYS A 100 17.16 -4.80 -5.91
C LYS A 100 17.12 -5.09 -7.41
N GLU A 101 15.91 -5.12 -7.96
CA GLU A 101 15.67 -5.24 -9.40
C GLU A 101 15.65 -3.87 -10.05
N ASP A 102 16.27 -3.74 -11.22
CA ASP A 102 16.35 -2.46 -11.95
C ASP A 102 15.00 -2.04 -12.55
N TYR A 103 14.10 -3.00 -12.81
CA TYR A 103 12.83 -2.77 -13.48
C TYR A 103 11.65 -3.42 -12.76
N PHE A 104 10.58 -2.65 -12.51
CA PHE A 104 9.36 -3.16 -11.88
C PHE A 104 8.42 -3.91 -12.84
N GLY A 105 8.71 -3.92 -14.13
CA GLY A 105 7.84 -4.51 -15.16
C GLY A 105 7.65 -6.01 -14.99
N GLU A 106 8.73 -6.74 -14.73
CA GLU A 106 8.70 -8.19 -14.51
C GLU A 106 7.94 -8.54 -13.23
N VAL A 107 8.18 -7.78 -12.15
CA VAL A 107 7.45 -7.92 -10.89
C VAL A 107 5.95 -7.68 -11.08
N ALA A 108 5.57 -6.66 -11.86
CA ALA A 108 4.16 -6.37 -12.16
C ALA A 108 3.48 -7.50 -12.95
N GLN A 109 4.20 -8.16 -13.85
CA GLN A 109 3.68 -9.33 -14.57
C GLN A 109 3.45 -10.50 -13.63
N ILE A 110 4.44 -10.83 -12.79
CA ILE A 110 4.31 -11.91 -11.78
C ILE A 110 3.12 -11.65 -10.87
N MET A 111 2.96 -10.43 -10.36
CA MET A 111 1.85 -10.05 -9.48
C MET A 111 0.48 -10.02 -10.17
N THR A 112 0.41 -10.01 -11.51
CA THR A 112 -0.85 -10.10 -12.27
C THR A 112 -1.29 -11.55 -12.46
N THR A 113 -0.35 -12.50 -12.49
CA THR A 113 -0.62 -13.91 -12.78
C THR A 113 -1.11 -14.72 -11.57
N VAL A 114 -1.01 -14.17 -10.35
CA VAL A 114 -1.37 -14.82 -9.07
C VAL A 114 -2.80 -14.46 -8.63
#